data_AF-A0A2J8TZ62-F1
#
_entry.id   AF-A0A2J8TZ62-F1
#
_cell.length_a   1.000
_cell.length_b   1.000
_cell.length_c   1.000
_cell.angle_alpha   90.00
_cell.angle_beta   90.00
_cell.angle_gamma   90.00
#
_symmetry.space_group_name_H-M   'P 1'
#
loop_
_entity.id
_entity.type
_entity.pdbx_description
1 polymer ?
#
loop_
_entity_poly.entity_id
_entity_poly.type
_entity_poly.pdbx_seq_one_letter_code
_entity_poly.pdbx_strand_id
1 'polypeptide(L)'
;PIYDFFLGRELNPRICFFDFKYFCELRPGLIGWVLINMALLMKEAELRGSPSLAMWLVNGFQLLYVGDALWHEEAILTTMDITHDGFGFMLAFGDIAWVPFTYSLQAQFLLHHPQSLGLPMASVICLINAIGYYIFRGANSQKNTFRKNPSDPRVAGVSHLLPYFYLLYFTALLVHREARD
;
A
#
# COMPACT_ATOMS: atom_id res chain seq x y z
N PRO A 1 26.85 17.93 3.84
CA PRO A 1 26.78 17.27 5.16
C PRO A 1 25.35 17.02 5.64
N ILE A 2 24.53 18.06 5.84
CA ILE A 2 23.15 17.91 6.33
C ILE A 2 22.24 17.25 5.28
N TYR A 3 22.37 17.68 4.01
CA TYR A 3 21.65 17.08 2.89
C TYR A 3 22.03 15.60 2.68
N ASP A 4 23.33 15.29 2.77
CA ASP A 4 23.84 13.91 2.65
C ASP A 4 23.37 13.01 3.80
N PHE A 5 23.19 13.56 5.01
CA PHE A 5 22.57 12.84 6.14
C PHE A 5 21.09 12.57 5.88
N PHE A 6 20.37 13.54 5.31
CA PHE A 6 18.94 13.43 5.06
C PHE A 6 18.61 12.40 3.97
N LEU A 7 19.27 12.48 2.82
CA LEU A 7 19.06 11.55 1.70
C LEU A 7 19.86 10.26 1.80
N GLY A 8 20.97 10.27 2.52
CA GLY A 8 21.87 9.12 2.57
C GLY A 8 22.82 9.10 1.38
N ARG A 9 24.11 8.92 1.67
CA ARG A 9 25.16 8.83 0.64
C ARG A 9 25.26 7.43 0.04
N GLU A 10 24.96 6.41 0.84
CA GLU A 10 25.07 5.02 0.44
C GLU A 10 23.71 4.49 -0.02
N LEU A 11 23.69 3.82 -1.18
CA LEU A 11 22.45 3.33 -1.78
C LEU A 11 21.81 2.22 -0.93
N ASN A 12 22.61 1.23 -0.52
CA ASN A 12 22.18 0.05 0.23
C ASN A 12 23.25 -0.31 1.28
N PRO A 13 23.23 0.33 2.46
CA PRO A 13 24.20 0.03 3.50
C PRO A 13 23.98 -1.39 4.02
N ARG A 14 25.07 -2.16 4.10
CA ARG A 14 25.05 -3.58 4.46
C ARG A 14 26.06 -3.90 5.54
N ILE A 15 25.64 -4.73 6.49
CA ILE A 15 26.56 -5.46 7.38
C ILE A 15 26.46 -6.93 7.04
N CYS A 16 27.54 -7.48 6.45
CA CYS A 16 27.59 -8.85 5.95
C CYS A 16 26.46 -9.15 4.94
N PHE A 17 25.47 -9.96 5.33
CA PHE A 17 24.32 -10.34 4.52
C PHE A 17 23.07 -9.50 4.81
N PHE A 18 23.14 -8.58 5.79
CA PHE A 18 22.01 -7.78 6.23
C PHE A 18 21.98 -6.43 5.50
N ASP A 19 20.90 -6.19 4.76
CA ASP A 19 20.63 -4.92 4.07
C ASP A 19 19.67 -4.07 4.92
N PHE A 20 20.17 -2.95 5.44
CA PHE A 20 19.41 -2.10 6.36
C PHE A 20 18.18 -1.49 5.71
N LYS A 21 18.32 -1.08 4.44
CA LYS A 21 17.26 -0.38 3.74
C LYS A 21 16.10 -1.32 3.48
N TYR A 22 16.41 -2.47 2.87
CA TYR A 22 15.43 -3.52 2.66
C TYR A 22 14.78 -3.99 3.97
N PHE A 23 15.57 -4.13 5.03
CA PHE A 23 15.05 -4.50 6.34
C PHE A 23 14.06 -3.46 6.86
N CYS A 24 14.45 -2.18 6.90
CA CYS A 24 13.66 -1.08 7.43
C CYS A 24 12.35 -0.89 6.65
N GLU A 25 12.41 -0.92 5.32
CA GLU A 25 11.29 -0.64 4.43
C GLU A 25 10.13 -1.63 4.61
N LEU A 26 10.43 -2.90 4.87
CA LEU A 26 9.39 -3.94 4.95
C LEU A 26 9.10 -4.42 6.38
N ARG A 27 10.12 -4.58 7.24
CA ARG A 27 9.96 -5.37 8.48
C ARG A 27 9.54 -4.53 9.69
N PRO A 28 10.41 -3.72 10.30
CA PRO A 28 10.08 -3.05 11.55
C PRO A 28 8.92 -2.04 11.37
N GLY A 29 8.83 -1.39 10.20
CA GLY A 29 7.75 -0.45 9.89
C GLY A 29 6.38 -1.12 9.78
N LEU A 30 6.21 -2.03 8.80
CA LEU A 30 4.91 -2.65 8.54
C LEU A 30 4.48 -3.64 9.63
N ILE A 31 5.40 -4.43 10.17
CA ILE A 31 5.08 -5.34 11.29
C ILE A 31 4.76 -4.50 12.54
N GLY A 32 5.53 -3.45 12.80
CA GLY A 32 5.27 -2.52 13.90
C GLY A 32 3.89 -1.87 13.79
N TRP A 33 3.47 -1.49 12.58
CA TRP A 33 2.13 -0.95 12.32
C TRP A 33 1.03 -1.94 12.72
N VAL A 34 1.13 -3.20 12.31
CA VAL A 34 0.17 -4.25 12.67
C VAL A 34 0.13 -4.47 14.19
N LEU A 35 1.28 -4.50 14.84
CA LEU A 35 1.36 -4.67 16.30
C LEU A 35 0.69 -3.52 17.05
N ILE A 36 0.91 -2.27 16.62
CA ILE A 36 0.23 -1.10 17.21
C ILE A 36 -1.28 -1.22 17.04
N ASN A 37 -1.75 -1.58 15.85
CA ASN A 37 -3.18 -1.77 15.59
C ASN A 37 -3.80 -2.87 16.46
N MET A 38 -3.12 -4.02 16.61
CA MET A 38 -3.57 -5.08 17.50
C MET A 38 -3.62 -4.63 18.95
N ALA A 39 -2.64 -3.84 19.41
CA ALA A 39 -2.66 -3.26 20.75
C ALA A 39 -3.85 -2.31 20.95
N LEU A 40 -4.19 -1.49 19.94
CA LEU A 40 -5.34 -0.59 19.97
C LEU A 40 -6.68 -1.34 19.94
N LEU A 41 -6.77 -2.42 19.14
CA LEU A 41 -7.93 -3.32 19.09
C LEU A 41 -8.16 -3.96 20.47
N MET A 42 -7.11 -4.49 21.08
CA MET A 42 -7.17 -5.06 22.43
C MET A 42 -7.52 -4.01 23.47
N LYS A 43 -7.01 -2.79 23.33
CA LYS A 43 -7.35 -1.69 24.25
C LYS A 43 -8.82 -1.31 24.15
N GLU A 44 -9.39 -1.30 22.95
CA GLU A 44 -10.82 -1.08 22.78
C GLU A 44 -11.64 -2.20 23.43
N ALA A 45 -11.23 -3.46 23.24
CA ALA A 45 -11.88 -4.62 23.87
C ALA A 45 -11.89 -4.52 25.40
N GLU A 46 -10.76 -4.11 26.00
CA GLU A 46 -10.63 -3.93 27.44
C GLU A 46 -11.56 -2.83 27.97
N LEU A 47 -11.64 -1.69 27.27
CA LEU A 47 -12.43 -0.53 27.71
C LEU A 47 -13.95 -0.73 27.53
N ARG A 48 -14.36 -1.55 26.54
CA ARG A 48 -15.77 -1.63 26.11
C ARG A 48 -16.34 -3.05 26.16
N GLY A 49 -15.58 -4.05 26.59
CA GLY A 49 -15.95 -5.46 26.62
C GLY A 49 -15.85 -6.17 25.25
N SER A 50 -15.94 -5.45 24.14
CA SER A 50 -15.74 -5.98 22.79
C SER A 50 -15.29 -4.89 21.81
N PRO A 51 -14.42 -5.18 20.82
CA PRO A 51 -14.08 -4.22 19.78
C PRO A 51 -15.28 -3.88 18.90
N SER A 52 -15.30 -2.65 18.38
CA SER A 52 -16.32 -2.21 17.43
C SER A 52 -16.14 -2.90 16.07
N LEU A 53 -17.22 -3.02 15.30
CA LEU A 53 -17.15 -3.58 13.95
C LEU A 53 -16.22 -2.76 13.04
N ALA A 54 -16.19 -1.44 13.20
CA ALA A 54 -15.26 -0.57 12.46
C ALA A 54 -13.79 -0.89 12.80
N MET A 55 -13.48 -1.17 14.07
CA MET A 55 -12.13 -1.52 14.50
C MET A 55 -11.67 -2.86 13.91
N TRP A 56 -12.57 -3.85 13.87
CA TRP A 56 -12.32 -5.12 13.19
C TRP A 56 -12.03 -4.95 11.70
N LEU A 57 -12.82 -4.12 11.00
CA LEU A 57 -12.60 -3.85 9.57
C LEU A 57 -11.27 -3.16 9.31
N VAL A 58 -10.95 -2.10 10.07
CA VAL A 58 -9.68 -1.36 9.91
C VAL A 58 -8.49 -2.30 10.15
N ASN A 59 -8.48 -3.03 11.28
CA ASN A 59 -7.42 -3.98 11.59
C ASN A 59 -7.33 -5.09 10.53
N GLY A 60 -8.46 -5.63 10.09
CA GLY A 60 -8.50 -6.70 9.10
C GLY A 60 -7.96 -6.26 7.73
N PHE A 61 -8.37 -5.10 7.23
CA PHE A 61 -7.90 -4.59 5.94
C PHE A 61 -6.41 -4.22 5.98
N GLN A 62 -5.96 -3.59 7.07
CA GLN A 62 -4.55 -3.22 7.22
C GLN A 62 -3.67 -4.47 7.40
N LEU A 63 -4.16 -5.50 8.11
CA LEU A 63 -3.49 -6.79 8.21
C LEU A 63 -3.40 -7.50 6.86
N LEU A 64 -4.48 -7.50 6.06
CA LEU A 64 -4.47 -8.06 4.70
C LEU A 64 -3.46 -7.34 3.81
N TYR A 65 -3.41 -6.00 3.88
CA TYR A 65 -2.46 -5.20 3.12
C TYR A 65 -1.00 -5.52 3.49
N VAL A 66 -0.68 -5.54 4.78
CA VAL A 66 0.67 -5.89 5.25
C VAL A 66 1.03 -7.34 4.94
N GLY A 67 0.09 -8.26 5.11
CA GLY A 67 0.26 -9.66 4.75
C GLY A 67 0.55 -9.84 3.26
N ASP A 68 -0.15 -9.13 2.39
CA ASP A 68 0.10 -9.15 0.95
C ASP A 68 1.48 -8.57 0.58
N ALA A 69 1.90 -7.50 1.25
CA ALA A 69 3.23 -6.91 1.07
C ALA A 69 4.36 -7.87 1.49
N LEU A 70 4.21 -8.55 2.62
CA LEU A 70 5.17 -9.56 3.09
C LEU A 70 5.20 -10.80 2.19
N TRP A 71 4.05 -11.22 1.65
CA TRP A 71 4.00 -12.35 0.72
C TRP A 71 4.68 -12.02 -0.63
N HIS A 72 4.59 -10.76 -1.06
CA HIS A 72 5.18 -10.29 -2.32
C HIS A 72 6.43 -9.44 -2.09
N GLU A 73 7.22 -9.81 -1.08
CA GLU A 73 8.47 -9.13 -0.69
C GLU A 73 9.45 -8.95 -1.86
N GLU A 74 9.49 -9.89 -2.82
CA GLU A 74 10.30 -9.75 -4.05
C GLU A 74 9.97 -8.49 -4.87
N ALA A 75 8.71 -8.04 -4.87
CA ALA A 75 8.30 -6.90 -5.67
C ALA A 75 8.88 -5.58 -5.15
N ILE A 76 9.18 -5.51 -3.83
CA ILE A 76 9.79 -4.35 -3.18
C ILE A 76 11.21 -4.13 -3.69
N LEU A 77 11.94 -5.19 -4.07
CA LEU A 77 13.29 -5.07 -4.63
C LEU A 77 13.34 -4.28 -5.96
N THR A 78 12.17 -4.01 -6.57
CA THR A 78 12.03 -3.25 -7.81
C THR A 78 11.44 -1.85 -7.62
N THR A 79 11.32 -1.39 -6.37
CA THR A 79 10.87 -0.02 -6.05
C THR A 79 12.00 0.97 -6.26
N MET A 80 11.63 2.23 -6.55
CA MET A 80 12.62 3.30 -6.72
C MET A 80 13.41 3.53 -5.44
N ASP A 81 12.72 3.42 -4.31
CA ASP A 81 13.27 3.51 -2.97
C ASP A 81 14.47 2.58 -2.89
N ILE A 82 14.34 1.27 -3.16
CA ILE A 82 15.45 0.30 -3.16
C ILE A 82 16.50 0.57 -4.25
N THR A 83 16.10 0.82 -5.51
CA THR A 83 17.04 0.80 -6.65
C THR A 83 17.78 2.11 -6.91
N HIS A 84 17.21 3.26 -6.50
CA HIS A 84 17.70 4.58 -6.89
C HIS A 84 18.02 5.51 -5.71
N ASP A 85 17.28 5.41 -4.61
CA ASP A 85 17.42 6.38 -3.50
C ASP A 85 18.47 5.96 -2.48
N GLY A 86 19.17 6.92 -1.87
CA GLY A 86 20.10 6.63 -0.77
C GLY A 86 19.38 6.23 0.52
N PHE A 87 20.03 5.45 1.39
CA PHE A 87 19.50 5.19 2.73
C PHE A 87 19.96 6.28 3.71
N GLY A 88 19.13 7.29 3.89
CA GLY A 88 19.33 8.40 4.81
C GLY A 88 18.29 8.49 5.91
N PHE A 89 18.33 9.58 6.67
CA PHE A 89 17.34 9.86 7.71
C PHE A 89 15.90 9.88 7.18
N MET A 90 15.67 10.41 5.97
CA MET A 90 14.34 10.49 5.38
C MET A 90 13.66 9.12 5.26
N LEU A 91 14.34 8.15 4.62
CA LEU A 91 13.82 6.79 4.47
C LEU A 91 13.72 6.09 5.82
N ALA A 92 14.78 6.11 6.63
CA ALA A 92 14.77 5.44 7.93
C ALA A 92 13.67 5.95 8.87
N PHE A 93 13.44 7.27 8.92
CA PHE A 93 12.35 7.87 9.70
C PHE A 93 10.98 7.55 9.09
N GLY A 94 10.87 7.61 7.75
CA GLY A 94 9.67 7.23 7.02
C GLY A 94 9.21 5.82 7.38
N ASP A 95 10.13 4.87 7.29
CA ASP A 95 9.84 3.45 7.50
C ASP A 95 9.54 3.11 8.96
N ILE A 96 10.39 3.58 9.88
CA ILE A 96 10.36 3.11 11.28
C ILE A 96 9.40 3.93 12.14
N ALA A 97 9.22 5.22 11.84
CA ALA A 97 8.39 6.10 12.65
C ALA A 97 7.12 6.51 11.90
N TRP A 98 7.25 7.10 10.72
CA TRP A 98 6.10 7.67 10.04
C TRP A 98 5.03 6.63 9.72
N VAL A 99 5.38 5.52 9.05
CA VAL A 99 4.43 4.47 8.67
C VAL A 99 3.65 3.91 9.87
N PRO A 100 4.29 3.33 10.91
CA PRO A 100 3.55 2.69 12.00
C PRO A 100 2.69 3.66 12.83
N PHE A 101 3.18 4.89 13.07
CA PHE A 101 2.45 5.85 13.91
C PHE A 101 1.37 6.61 13.16
N THR A 102 1.56 6.92 11.86
CA THR A 102 0.53 7.63 11.09
C THR A 102 -0.52 6.70 10.50
N TYR A 103 -0.15 5.47 10.12
CA TYR A 103 -1.11 4.55 9.49
C TYR A 103 -1.97 3.81 10.53
N SER A 104 -1.63 3.94 11.82
CA SER A 104 -2.48 3.49 12.93
C SER A 104 -3.47 4.55 13.41
N LEU A 105 -3.47 5.77 12.83
CA LEU A 105 -4.34 6.87 13.27
C LEU A 105 -5.83 6.52 13.17
N GLN A 106 -6.25 5.71 12.20
CA GLN A 106 -7.65 5.28 12.07
C GLN A 106 -8.07 4.42 13.26
N ALA A 107 -7.23 3.48 13.69
CA ALA A 107 -7.47 2.67 14.89
C ALA A 107 -7.41 3.54 16.15
N GLN A 108 -6.46 4.47 16.25
CA GLN A 108 -6.38 5.41 17.38
C GLN A 108 -7.62 6.32 17.46
N PHE A 109 -8.12 6.77 16.32
CA PHE A 109 -9.32 7.59 16.24
C PHE A 109 -10.55 6.81 16.70
N LEU A 110 -10.73 5.58 16.23
CA LEU A 110 -11.83 4.71 16.65
C LEU A 110 -11.78 4.39 18.15
N LEU A 111 -10.59 4.26 18.73
CA LEU A 111 -10.43 4.04 20.16
C LEU A 111 -11.02 5.20 20.98
N HIS A 112 -10.80 6.45 20.57
CA HIS A 112 -11.28 7.64 21.29
C HIS A 112 -12.69 8.08 20.86
N HIS A 113 -13.07 7.78 19.62
CA HIS A 113 -14.36 8.16 19.03
C HIS A 113 -15.08 6.91 18.54
N PRO A 114 -15.73 6.15 19.45
CA PRO A 114 -16.44 4.94 19.07
C PRO A 114 -17.58 5.28 18.11
N GLN A 115 -17.54 4.66 16.94
CA GLN A 115 -18.56 4.80 15.90
C GLN A 115 -19.29 3.47 15.74
N SER A 116 -20.61 3.48 15.91
CA SER A 116 -21.45 2.31 15.63
C SER A 116 -21.66 2.22 14.12
N LEU A 117 -20.99 1.27 13.48
CA LEU A 117 -21.14 1.04 12.04
C LEU A 117 -22.28 0.06 11.79
N GLY A 118 -23.29 0.49 11.04
CA GLY A 118 -24.37 -0.38 10.60
C GLY A 118 -23.88 -1.43 9.59
N LEU A 119 -24.44 -2.66 9.65
CA LEU A 119 -24.10 -3.76 8.74
C LEU A 119 -24.18 -3.38 7.24
N PRO A 120 -25.15 -2.58 6.76
CA PRO A 120 -25.19 -2.17 5.36
C PRO A 120 -24.01 -1.26 4.95
N MET A 121 -23.57 -0.37 5.84
CA MET A 121 -22.42 0.49 5.55
C MET A 121 -21.12 -0.34 5.56
N ALA A 122 -21.01 -1.27 6.50
CA ALA A 122 -19.89 -2.22 6.57
C ALA A 122 -19.75 -3.04 5.28
N SER A 123 -20.86 -3.56 4.74
CA SER A 123 -20.82 -4.36 3.52
C SER A 123 -20.37 -3.55 2.30
N VAL A 124 -20.81 -2.29 2.18
CA VAL A 124 -20.36 -1.37 1.13
C VAL A 124 -18.86 -1.10 1.25
N ILE A 125 -18.35 -0.84 2.45
CA ILE A 125 -16.91 -0.63 2.69
C ILE A 125 -16.11 -1.88 2.31
N CYS A 126 -16.57 -3.07 2.72
CA CYS A 126 -15.94 -4.33 2.34
C CYS A 126 -15.92 -4.54 0.83
N LEU A 127 -17.02 -4.23 0.14
CA LEU A 127 -17.11 -4.38 -1.31
C LEU A 127 -16.14 -3.45 -2.03
N ILE A 128 -16.07 -2.18 -1.62
CA ILE A 128 -15.13 -1.20 -2.17
C ILE A 128 -13.69 -1.67 -1.94
N ASN A 129 -13.38 -2.14 -0.73
CA ASN A 129 -12.05 -2.65 -0.40
C ASN A 129 -11.69 -3.88 -1.25
N ALA A 130 -12.61 -4.84 -1.41
CA ALA A 130 -12.39 -6.05 -2.20
C ALA A 130 -12.15 -5.74 -3.69
N ILE A 131 -12.94 -4.83 -4.27
CA ILE A 131 -12.77 -4.38 -5.66
C ILE A 131 -11.42 -3.67 -5.80
N GLY A 132 -11.10 -2.76 -4.90
CA GLY A 132 -9.82 -2.04 -4.90
C GLY A 132 -8.63 -2.99 -4.80
N TYR A 133 -8.71 -3.98 -3.91
CA TYR A 133 -7.70 -5.01 -3.76
C TYR A 133 -7.55 -5.85 -5.02
N TYR A 134 -8.66 -6.30 -5.62
CA TYR A 134 -8.62 -7.07 -6.86
C TYR A 134 -7.92 -6.30 -8.00
N ILE A 135 -8.26 -5.02 -8.18
CA ILE A 135 -7.65 -4.15 -9.19
C ILE A 135 -6.16 -3.95 -8.89
N PHE A 136 -5.82 -3.61 -7.64
CA PHE A 136 -4.44 -3.39 -7.20
C PHE A 136 -3.56 -4.60 -7.45
N ARG A 137 -4.03 -5.79 -7.05
CA ARG A 137 -3.33 -7.06 -7.25
C ARG A 137 -3.24 -7.44 -8.72
N GLY A 138 -4.30 -7.26 -9.49
CA GLY A 138 -4.31 -7.50 -10.93
C GLY A 138 -3.27 -6.63 -11.64
N ALA A 139 -3.27 -5.33 -11.39
CA ALA A 139 -2.33 -4.39 -12.00
C ALA A 139 -0.87 -4.67 -11.59
N ASN A 140 -0.61 -4.95 -10.30
CA ASN A 140 0.76 -5.27 -9.85
C ASN A 140 1.26 -6.61 -10.38
N SER A 141 0.40 -7.62 -10.50
CA SER A 141 0.75 -8.91 -11.10
C SER A 141 1.12 -8.74 -12.59
N GLN A 142 0.34 -7.95 -13.33
CA GLN A 142 0.66 -7.61 -14.73
C GLN A 142 1.98 -6.84 -14.84
N LYS A 143 2.19 -5.81 -14.00
CA LYS A 143 3.44 -5.03 -13.96
C LYS A 143 4.65 -5.91 -13.65
N ASN A 144 4.53 -6.80 -12.68
CA ASN A 144 5.62 -7.71 -12.30
C ASN A 144 5.92 -8.72 -13.41
N THR A 145 4.87 -9.28 -14.03
CA THR A 145 5.01 -10.20 -15.18
C THR A 145 5.70 -9.52 -16.36
N PHE A 146 5.30 -8.29 -16.70
CA PHE A 146 5.94 -7.52 -17.77
C PHE A 146 7.41 -7.20 -17.48
N ARG A 147 7.75 -6.83 -16.24
CA ARG A 147 9.14 -6.58 -15.83
C ARG A 147 10.00 -7.85 -15.86
N LYS A 148 9.44 -9.02 -15.54
CA LYS A 148 10.15 -10.32 -15.55
C LYS A 148 10.27 -10.90 -16.97
N ASN A 149 9.22 -10.79 -17.79
CA ASN A 149 9.21 -11.29 -19.17
C ASN A 149 8.30 -10.41 -20.06
N PRO A 150 8.86 -9.43 -20.79
CA PRO A 150 8.11 -8.54 -21.67
C PRO A 150 7.38 -9.25 -22.83
N SER A 151 7.82 -10.47 -23.19
CA SER A 151 7.26 -11.26 -24.29
C SER A 151 6.21 -12.28 -23.83
N ASP A 152 5.80 -12.26 -22.56
CA ASP A 152 4.77 -13.17 -22.06
C ASP A 152 3.40 -12.86 -22.72
N PRO A 153 2.69 -13.87 -23.27
CA PRO A 153 1.38 -13.69 -23.92
C PRO A 153 0.35 -12.95 -23.06
N ARG A 154 0.45 -13.04 -21.72
CA ARG A 154 -0.47 -12.41 -20.77
C ARG A 154 -0.29 -10.89 -20.66
N VAL A 155 0.82 -10.34 -21.14
CA VAL A 155 1.14 -8.90 -21.11
C VAL A 155 1.45 -8.33 -22.50
N ALA A 156 1.28 -9.12 -23.55
CA ALA A 156 1.62 -8.76 -24.94
C ALA A 156 0.87 -7.53 -25.48
N GLY A 157 -0.28 -7.15 -24.90
CA GLY A 157 -1.07 -5.97 -25.28
C GLY A 157 -0.80 -4.71 -24.45
N VAL A 158 0.12 -4.75 -23.47
CA VAL A 158 0.38 -3.65 -22.53
C VAL A 158 1.55 -2.76 -22.99
N SER A 159 2.31 -3.21 -23.99
CA SER A 159 3.53 -2.56 -24.50
C SER A 159 3.28 -1.31 -25.36
N HIS A 160 2.09 -1.15 -25.93
CA HIS A 160 1.75 0.00 -26.77
C HIS A 160 0.54 0.75 -26.21
N LEU A 161 0.72 2.06 -25.96
CA LEU A 161 -0.33 2.97 -25.49
C LEU A 161 -1.33 3.37 -26.60
N LEU A 162 -0.94 3.16 -27.87
CA LEU A 162 -1.71 3.55 -29.06
C LEU A 162 -3.16 3.03 -29.10
N PRO A 163 -3.47 1.77 -28.74
CA PRO A 163 -4.84 1.24 -28.77
C PRO A 163 -5.78 1.96 -27.79
N TYR A 164 -5.26 2.44 -26.66
CA TYR A 164 -6.03 3.17 -25.65
C TYR A 164 -6.28 4.63 -26.04
N PHE A 165 -5.39 5.21 -26.84
CA PHE A 165 -5.57 6.54 -27.43
C PHE A 165 -6.78 6.58 -28.36
N TYR A 166 -7.04 5.51 -29.11
CA TYR A 166 -8.23 5.41 -29.97
C TYR A 166 -9.53 5.45 -29.15
N LEU A 167 -9.60 4.73 -28.03
CA LEU A 167 -10.75 4.75 -27.11
C LEU A 167 -10.98 6.13 -26.50
N LEU A 168 -9.91 6.80 -26.02
CA LEU A 168 -10.01 8.17 -25.49
C LEU A 168 -10.48 9.16 -26.57
N TYR A 169 -9.88 9.11 -27.76
CA TYR A 169 -10.25 9.96 -28.89
C TYR A 169 -11.70 9.72 -29.33
N PHE A 170 -12.13 8.47 -29.45
CA PHE A 170 -13.47 8.13 -29.92
C PHE A 170 -14.54 8.49 -28.88
N THR A 171 -14.23 8.33 -27.60
CA THR A 171 -15.13 8.77 -26.52
C THR A 171 -15.28 10.29 -26.52
N ALA A 172 -14.18 11.04 -26.66
CA ALA A 172 -14.22 12.49 -26.80
C ALA A 172 -15.00 12.94 -28.07
N LEU A 173 -14.82 12.23 -29.19
CA LEU A 173 -15.55 12.47 -30.44
C LEU A 173 -17.05 12.23 -30.29
N LEU A 174 -17.45 11.14 -29.62
CA LEU A 174 -18.87 10.81 -29.38
C LEU A 174 -19.53 11.80 -28.43
N VAL A 175 -18.84 12.21 -27.36
CA VAL A 175 -19.34 13.25 -26.45
C VAL A 175 -19.48 14.60 -27.18
N HIS A 176 -18.53 14.97 -28.02
CA HIS A 176 -18.63 16.18 -28.84
C HIS A 176 -19.77 16.08 -29.88
N ARG A 177 -20.05 14.88 -30.40
CA ARG A 177 -21.14 14.65 -31.35
C ARG A 177 -22.50 14.73 -30.67
N GLU A 178 -22.69 14.10 -29.51
CA GLU A 178 -23.89 14.20 -28.68
C GLU A 178 -24.15 15.62 -28.17
N ALA A 179 -23.10 16.42 -27.91
CA ALA A 179 -23.26 17.83 -27.54
C ALA A 179 -23.62 18.75 -28.71
N ARG A 180 -23.53 18.25 -29.96
CA ARG A 180 -23.80 19.00 -31.18
C ARG A 180 -25.16 18.63 -31.79
N ASP A 181 -25.62 17.40 -31.56
CA ASP A 181 -26.96 16.90 -31.90
C ASP A 181 -27.99 17.37 -30.84
#